data_AF-A0A6A2WG67-F1
#
_entry.id   AF-A0A6A2WG67-F1
#
_cell.length_a   1.000
_cell.length_b   1.000
_cell.length_c   1.000
_cell.angle_alpha   90.00
_cell.angle_beta   90.00
_cell.angle_gamma   90.00
#
_symmetry.space_group_name_H-M   'P 1'
#
loop_
_entity.id
_entity.type
_entity.pdbx_description
1 polymer ?
#
loop_
_entity_poly.entity_id
_entity_poly.type
_entity_poly.pdbx_seq_one_letter_code
_entity_poly.pdbx_strand_id
1 'polypeptide(L)'
;MSGLVVTASTVEEALSRAERTKSLDAIIDKGNGSILTNGDAVHSSETAGFRVGELLLSNGDSYSGSLLGNMPEGQGKYVWQGGCVYEGEWRRGMRHGTGKIQWPSGTVYDGEYSGGYMHGIGTYIGSNKLTYKGRWKLNLKHGLGFQVYPNGDVFEGSWMQETPEGPGKYTWANGNVYLGNVKGGKMSGKGTLTWTNGDLFEGSWLNGMMNGFGVYTWSDGGCYVGTWTRGLKDGKGSFYPNGSRLPASQEVYLNALRKRGLLPDLRKQNHSHIHHAASVDMGNVKVGGNRVSNRSSDKLSE
;
A
#
# COMPACT_ATOMS: atom_id res chain seq x y z
N MET A 1 -6.59 25.98 0.71
CA MET A 1 -5.67 24.88 1.04
C MET A 1 -6.33 24.01 2.10
N SER A 2 -7.05 22.98 1.67
CA SER A 2 -7.66 22.00 2.58
C SER A 2 -6.55 21.14 3.17
N GLY A 3 -6.31 21.31 4.47
CA GLY A 3 -5.32 20.54 5.21
C GLY A 3 -5.65 19.05 5.25
N LEU A 4 -4.58 18.25 5.23
CA LEU A 4 -4.60 16.80 5.36
C LEU A 4 -5.15 16.42 6.74
N VAL A 5 -6.40 15.96 6.81
CA VAL A 5 -6.96 15.31 7.99
C VAL A 5 -6.75 13.81 7.80
N VAL A 6 -5.72 13.26 8.44
CA VAL A 6 -5.66 11.82 8.71
C VAL A 6 -6.76 11.57 9.72
N THR A 7 -7.90 11.05 9.28
CA THR A 7 -8.95 10.64 10.20
C THR A 7 -8.45 9.46 11.00
N ALA A 8 -8.27 9.66 12.31
CA ALA A 8 -7.89 8.64 13.29
C ALA A 8 -8.87 7.45 13.37
N SER A 9 -9.97 7.47 12.60
CA SER A 9 -11.02 6.45 12.60
C SER A 9 -10.60 5.11 11.99
N THR A 10 -9.46 5.04 11.30
CA THR A 10 -8.95 3.79 10.70
C THR A 10 -8.12 2.94 11.66
N VAL A 11 -7.64 3.52 12.77
CA VAL A 11 -6.75 2.83 13.72
C VAL A 11 -7.51 1.84 14.59
N GLU A 12 -8.73 2.18 15.03
CA GLU A 12 -9.56 1.24 15.83
C GLU A 12 -10.13 0.09 15.01
N GLU A 13 -10.55 0.34 13.76
CA GLU A 13 -11.02 -0.75 12.88
C GLU A 13 -9.88 -1.70 12.45
N ALA A 14 -8.64 -1.23 12.39
CA ALA A 14 -7.49 -2.07 12.08
C ALA A 14 -7.10 -2.98 13.26
N LEU A 15 -7.23 -2.49 14.50
CA LEU A 15 -6.91 -3.26 15.71
C LEU A 15 -7.87 -4.43 15.93
N SER A 16 -9.17 -4.28 15.65
CA SER A 16 -10.13 -5.41 15.75
C SER A 16 -9.95 -6.45 14.62
N ARG A 17 -9.44 -6.03 13.46
CA ARG A 17 -9.20 -6.90 12.30
C ARG A 17 -7.90 -7.70 12.42
N ALA A 18 -6.90 -7.18 13.14
CA ALA A 18 -5.63 -7.87 13.39
C ALA A 18 -5.81 -9.15 14.23
N GLU A 19 -6.83 -9.23 15.08
CA GLU A 19 -7.09 -10.43 15.90
C GLU A 19 -7.43 -11.66 15.06
N ARG A 20 -8.05 -11.48 13.88
CA ARG A 20 -8.32 -12.56 12.92
C ARG A 20 -7.12 -12.97 12.08
N THR A 21 -6.01 -12.24 12.20
CA THR A 21 -4.73 -12.61 11.56
C THR A 21 -3.81 -13.38 12.48
N LYS A 22 -4.18 -13.58 13.76
CA LYS A 22 -3.50 -14.54 14.62
C LYS A 22 -3.73 -15.93 14.01
N SER A 23 -2.65 -16.49 13.49
CA SER A 23 -2.59 -17.88 13.02
C SER A 23 -2.91 -18.83 14.17
N LEU A 24 -2.97 -20.13 13.88
CA LEU A 24 -3.25 -21.25 14.78
C LEU A 24 -2.30 -21.40 16.01
N ASP A 25 -2.00 -20.32 16.72
CA ASP A 25 -1.26 -20.32 17.97
C ASP A 25 -2.23 -20.69 19.10
N ALA A 26 -2.57 -21.98 19.24
CA ALA A 26 -2.97 -22.64 20.51
C ALA A 26 -3.84 -23.93 20.34
N ILE A 27 -3.48 -24.88 19.48
CA ILE A 27 -4.05 -26.26 19.57
C ILE A 27 -3.02 -27.29 20.08
N ILE A 28 -1.80 -26.86 20.41
CA ILE A 28 -0.85 -27.70 21.12
C ILE A 28 -0.46 -26.99 22.41
N ASP A 29 -1.39 -26.95 23.37
CA ASP A 29 -1.11 -27.20 24.80
C ASP A 29 -2.33 -26.78 25.64
N LYS A 30 -3.17 -27.78 25.98
CA LYS A 30 -3.71 -27.99 27.33
C LYS A 30 -4.60 -29.23 27.37
N GLY A 31 -4.03 -30.31 27.92
CA GLY A 31 -4.68 -31.07 28.98
C GLY A 31 -5.71 -32.13 28.58
N ASN A 32 -5.21 -33.35 28.43
CA ASN A 32 -5.84 -34.64 28.71
C ASN A 32 -7.13 -34.62 29.54
N GLY A 33 -8.17 -35.24 28.98
CA GLY A 33 -9.33 -35.77 29.68
C GLY A 33 -9.77 -37.06 29.00
N SER A 34 -8.98 -38.11 29.14
CA SER A 34 -9.27 -39.46 28.69
C SER A 34 -10.55 -40.01 29.34
N ILE A 35 -11.51 -40.44 28.51
CA ILE A 35 -12.34 -41.59 28.84
C ILE A 35 -12.37 -42.47 27.58
N LEU A 36 -11.39 -43.36 27.47
CA LEU A 36 -11.50 -44.57 26.69
C LEU A 36 -11.13 -45.74 27.61
N THR A 37 -12.12 -46.58 27.85
CA THR A 37 -12.02 -47.82 28.60
C THR A 37 -11.27 -48.86 27.76
N ASN A 38 -10.26 -49.47 28.40
CA ASN A 38 -9.65 -50.77 28.14
C ASN A 38 -9.00 -51.05 26.77
N GLY A 39 -7.69 -51.35 26.83
CA GLY A 39 -7.05 -52.37 25.99
C GLY A 39 -6.03 -51.84 24.99
N ASP A 40 -4.78 -52.21 25.22
CA ASP A 40 -3.66 -52.26 24.27
C ASP A 40 -3.02 -50.93 23.84
N ALA A 41 -1.93 -50.62 24.55
CA ALA A 41 -0.88 -49.72 24.12
C ALA A 41 -0.22 -50.24 22.83
N VAL A 42 -0.61 -49.67 21.69
CA VAL A 42 0.19 -49.69 20.48
C VAL A 42 0.94 -48.36 20.40
N HIS A 43 2.22 -48.39 20.76
CA HIS A 43 3.17 -47.34 20.39
C HIS A 43 3.38 -47.40 18.88
N SER A 44 2.50 -46.78 18.08
CA SER A 44 2.80 -46.44 16.70
C SER A 44 3.58 -45.13 16.69
N SER A 45 4.89 -45.24 16.51
CA SER A 45 5.70 -44.14 15.99
C SER A 45 5.21 -43.86 14.55
N GLU A 46 4.11 -43.12 14.43
CA GLU A 46 3.64 -42.62 13.15
C GLU A 46 4.68 -41.63 12.62
N THR A 47 5.51 -42.10 11.70
CA THR A 47 6.30 -41.23 10.84
C THR A 47 5.30 -40.25 10.22
N ALA A 48 5.33 -38.99 10.66
CA ALA A 48 4.38 -37.97 10.21
C ALA A 48 4.52 -37.83 8.69
N GLY A 49 3.65 -38.53 7.96
CA GLY A 49 3.66 -38.55 6.51
C GLY A 49 3.00 -37.29 5.98
N PHE A 50 3.49 -36.83 4.82
CA PHE A 50 2.76 -35.87 4.02
C PHE A 50 1.49 -36.52 3.48
N ARG A 51 0.34 -35.90 3.72
CA ARG A 51 -0.94 -36.31 3.15
C ARG A 51 -1.73 -35.09 2.70
N VAL A 52 -2.66 -35.31 1.77
CA VAL A 52 -3.68 -34.31 1.44
C VAL A 52 -4.97 -34.72 2.15
N GLY A 53 -5.64 -33.78 2.81
CA GLY A 53 -6.87 -34.08 3.52
C GLY A 53 -7.68 -32.84 3.89
N GLU A 54 -8.86 -33.11 4.43
CA GLU A 54 -9.73 -32.10 5.01
C GLU A 54 -9.73 -32.25 6.53
N LEU A 55 -9.59 -31.14 7.26
CA LEU A 55 -9.83 -31.07 8.70
C LEU A 55 -11.05 -30.18 8.93
N LEU A 56 -12.06 -30.74 9.56
CA LEU A 56 -13.09 -29.97 10.23
C LEU A 56 -12.65 -29.76 11.68
N LEU A 57 -12.46 -28.51 12.08
CA LEU A 57 -12.04 -28.16 13.42
C LEU A 57 -13.26 -28.07 14.33
N SER A 58 -13.07 -28.34 15.62
CA SER A 58 -14.14 -28.32 16.62
C SER A 58 -14.82 -26.95 16.78
N ASN A 59 -14.13 -25.88 16.37
CA ASN A 59 -14.65 -24.51 16.34
C ASN A 59 -15.50 -24.20 15.09
N GLY A 60 -15.71 -25.16 14.19
CA GLY A 60 -16.45 -24.98 12.94
C GLY A 60 -15.64 -24.39 11.78
N ASP A 61 -14.34 -24.15 11.97
CA ASP A 61 -13.43 -23.82 10.87
C ASP A 61 -13.14 -25.08 10.05
N SER A 62 -12.73 -24.89 8.80
CA SER A 62 -12.31 -25.99 7.94
C SER A 62 -10.99 -25.69 7.25
N TYR A 63 -10.18 -26.72 7.09
CA TYR A 63 -8.96 -26.70 6.32
C TYR A 63 -9.02 -27.80 5.25
N SER A 64 -8.58 -27.51 4.04
CA SER A 64 -8.34 -28.51 3.00
C SER A 64 -6.98 -28.26 2.34
N GLY A 65 -6.12 -29.28 2.33
CA GLY A 65 -4.79 -29.12 1.77
C GLY A 65 -3.78 -30.14 2.26
N SER A 66 -2.51 -29.78 2.07
CA SER A 66 -1.37 -30.60 2.45
C SER A 66 -1.08 -30.53 3.94
N LEU A 67 -0.84 -31.69 4.53
CA LEU A 67 -0.66 -31.87 5.96
C LEU A 67 0.60 -32.69 6.21
N LEU A 68 1.34 -32.31 7.25
CA LEU A 68 2.38 -33.12 7.86
C LEU A 68 1.85 -33.62 9.21
N GLY A 69 1.41 -34.87 9.27
CA GLY A 69 0.59 -35.33 10.39
C GLY A 69 -0.74 -34.56 10.45
N ASN A 70 -1.09 -33.95 11.58
CA ASN A 70 -2.30 -33.11 11.71
C ASN A 70 -2.04 -31.61 11.52
N MET A 71 -0.86 -31.24 11.02
CA MET A 71 -0.42 -29.85 10.91
C MET A 71 -0.43 -29.38 9.44
N PRO A 72 -1.06 -28.24 9.11
CA PRO A 72 -0.96 -27.65 7.77
C PRO A 72 0.49 -27.39 7.34
N GLU A 73 0.86 -27.88 6.15
CA GLU A 73 2.20 -27.77 5.57
C GLU A 73 2.12 -27.83 4.03
N GLY A 74 2.74 -26.89 3.31
CA GLY A 74 2.59 -26.78 1.86
C GLY A 74 1.31 -26.03 1.47
N GLN A 75 0.69 -26.38 0.35
CA GLN A 75 -0.49 -25.65 -0.15
C GLN A 75 -1.76 -26.06 0.58
N GLY A 76 -2.63 -25.09 0.89
CA GLY A 76 -3.94 -25.36 1.44
C GLY A 76 -4.85 -24.15 1.57
N LYS A 77 -6.12 -24.45 1.79
CA LYS A 77 -7.20 -23.50 1.97
C LYS A 77 -7.77 -23.62 3.38
N TYR A 78 -7.94 -22.51 4.05
CA TYR A 78 -8.57 -22.41 5.36
C TYR A 78 -9.79 -21.49 5.27
N VAL A 79 -10.93 -21.98 5.73
CA VAL A 79 -12.20 -21.26 5.79
C VAL A 79 -12.56 -21.12 7.26
N TRP A 80 -12.52 -19.89 7.76
CA TRP A 80 -13.00 -19.58 9.10
C TRP A 80 -14.53 -19.58 9.12
N GLN A 81 -15.14 -19.99 10.23
CA GLN A 81 -16.59 -19.94 10.42
C GLN A 81 -17.18 -18.54 10.16
N GLY A 82 -16.40 -17.50 10.45
CA GLY A 82 -16.76 -16.10 10.16
C GLY A 82 -16.73 -15.70 8.68
N GLY A 83 -16.50 -16.63 7.75
CA GLY A 83 -16.49 -16.40 6.29
C GLY A 83 -15.19 -15.83 5.72
N CYS A 84 -14.16 -15.67 6.56
CA CYS A 84 -12.81 -15.36 6.07
C CYS A 84 -12.27 -16.60 5.34
N VAL A 85 -11.52 -16.41 4.27
CA VAL A 85 -10.91 -17.50 3.50
C VAL A 85 -9.47 -17.15 3.21
N TYR A 86 -8.55 -18.08 3.50
CA TYR A 86 -7.16 -18.00 3.09
C TYR A 86 -6.84 -19.19 2.19
N GLU A 87 -6.11 -18.94 1.13
CA GLU A 87 -5.60 -19.96 0.22
C GLU A 87 -4.14 -19.63 -0.08
N GLY A 88 -3.24 -20.57 0.18
CA GLY A 88 -1.82 -20.36 -0.04
C GLY A 88 -0.94 -21.35 0.71
N GLU A 89 0.32 -20.96 0.87
CA GLU A 89 1.34 -21.79 1.48
C GLU A 89 1.27 -21.76 3.02
N TRP A 90 1.53 -22.93 3.60
CA TRP A 90 1.58 -23.19 5.03
C TRP A 90 2.95 -23.74 5.38
N ARG A 91 3.47 -23.34 6.52
CA ARG A 91 4.68 -23.92 7.12
C ARG A 91 4.46 -24.04 8.61
N ARG A 92 4.53 -25.25 9.14
CA ARG A 92 4.32 -25.56 10.55
C ARG A 92 3.01 -24.97 11.11
N GLY A 93 1.91 -25.13 10.37
CA GLY A 93 0.60 -24.63 10.77
C GLY A 93 0.42 -23.11 10.66
N MET A 94 1.43 -22.38 10.15
CA MET A 94 1.35 -20.93 9.94
C MET A 94 1.29 -20.60 8.46
N ARG A 95 0.52 -19.56 8.11
CA ARG A 95 0.55 -18.96 6.77
C ARG A 95 1.98 -18.49 6.46
N HIS A 96 2.49 -18.90 5.31
CA HIS A 96 3.86 -18.65 4.85
C HIS A 96 3.89 -18.51 3.33
N GLY A 97 5.05 -18.19 2.74
CA GLY A 97 5.21 -18.17 1.29
C GLY A 97 4.25 -17.19 0.63
N THR A 98 3.59 -17.61 -0.44
CA THR A 98 2.57 -16.81 -1.14
C THR A 98 1.16 -17.25 -0.77
N GLY A 99 0.23 -16.31 -0.73
CA GLY A 99 -1.18 -16.64 -0.51
C GLY A 99 -2.12 -15.46 -0.68
N LYS A 100 -3.41 -15.78 -0.68
CA LYS A 100 -4.50 -14.83 -0.78
C LYS A 100 -5.44 -15.01 0.41
N ILE A 101 -5.75 -13.92 1.10
CA ILE A 101 -6.80 -13.89 2.13
C ILE A 101 -7.92 -12.96 1.66
N GLN A 102 -9.16 -13.43 1.81
CA GLN A 102 -10.37 -12.70 1.51
C GLN A 102 -11.21 -12.63 2.78
N TRP A 103 -11.56 -11.40 3.16
CA TRP A 103 -12.44 -11.15 4.29
C TRP A 103 -13.90 -11.04 3.83
N PRO A 104 -14.89 -11.33 4.70
CA PRO A 104 -16.32 -11.20 4.38
C PRO A 104 -16.72 -9.79 3.94
N SER A 105 -15.96 -8.77 4.34
CA SER A 105 -16.16 -7.38 3.93
C SER A 105 -15.88 -7.14 2.43
N GLY A 106 -15.35 -8.13 1.71
CA GLY A 106 -14.84 -8.00 0.35
C GLY A 106 -13.42 -7.43 0.28
N THR A 107 -12.79 -7.19 1.44
CA THR A 107 -11.36 -6.85 1.48
C THR A 107 -10.54 -8.07 1.05
N VAL A 108 -9.45 -7.86 0.33
CA VAL A 108 -8.55 -8.91 -0.13
C VAL A 108 -7.11 -8.50 0.11
N TYR A 109 -6.27 -9.43 0.53
CA TYR A 109 -4.83 -9.31 0.44
C TYR A 109 -4.27 -10.49 -0.35
N ASP A 110 -3.40 -10.21 -1.30
CA ASP A 110 -2.72 -11.17 -2.14
C ASP A 110 -1.23 -10.85 -2.16
N GLY A 111 -0.41 -11.73 -1.60
CA GLY A 111 1.01 -11.46 -1.43
C GLY A 111 1.74 -12.46 -0.56
N GLU A 112 2.91 -12.05 -0.10
CA GLU A 112 3.80 -12.86 0.70
C GLU A 112 3.40 -12.89 2.19
N TYR A 113 3.70 -14.02 2.83
CA TYR A 113 3.46 -14.27 4.24
C TYR A 113 4.72 -14.82 4.92
N SER A 114 4.93 -14.41 6.16
CA SER A 114 5.97 -14.99 7.01
C SER A 114 5.50 -15.05 8.46
N GLY A 115 5.53 -16.25 9.05
CA GLY A 115 5.12 -16.49 10.43
C GLY A 115 3.66 -16.08 10.70
N GLY A 116 2.76 -16.30 9.74
CA GLY A 116 1.36 -15.88 9.85
C GLY A 116 1.08 -14.42 9.52
N TYR A 117 2.09 -13.57 9.34
CA TYR A 117 1.92 -12.15 9.05
C TYR A 117 2.05 -11.85 7.55
N MET A 118 1.29 -10.86 7.05
CA MET A 118 1.56 -10.24 5.75
C MET A 118 2.98 -9.67 5.77
N HIS A 119 3.79 -10.05 4.80
CA HIS A 119 5.21 -9.73 4.70
C HIS A 119 5.61 -9.56 3.24
N GLY A 120 6.84 -9.15 2.94
CA GLY A 120 7.36 -9.15 1.57
C GLY A 120 6.57 -8.23 0.64
N ILE A 121 6.29 -8.65 -0.59
CA ILE A 121 5.47 -7.90 -1.55
C ILE A 121 4.03 -8.39 -1.51
N GLY A 122 3.08 -7.46 -1.55
CA GLY A 122 1.65 -7.81 -1.63
C GLY A 122 0.76 -6.66 -2.07
N THR A 123 -0.44 -7.04 -2.50
CA THR A 123 -1.52 -6.14 -2.91
C THR A 123 -2.68 -6.29 -1.94
N TYR A 124 -3.10 -5.18 -1.35
CA TYR A 124 -4.28 -5.07 -0.50
C TYR A 124 -5.34 -4.26 -1.23
N ILE A 125 -6.56 -4.80 -1.30
CA ILE A 125 -7.74 -4.13 -1.86
C ILE A 125 -8.77 -4.05 -0.74
N GLY A 126 -9.00 -2.84 -0.24
CA GLY A 126 -10.00 -2.54 0.76
C GLY A 126 -11.42 -2.54 0.17
N SER A 127 -12.42 -2.81 1.02
CA SER A 127 -13.84 -2.72 0.65
C SER A 127 -14.26 -1.33 0.15
N ASN A 128 -13.57 -0.28 0.60
CA ASN A 128 -13.77 1.11 0.18
C ASN A 128 -12.99 1.48 -1.10
N LYS A 129 -12.50 0.50 -1.86
CA LYS A 129 -11.64 0.68 -3.05
C LYS A 129 -10.24 1.26 -2.77
N LEU A 130 -9.87 1.48 -1.50
CA LEU A 130 -8.48 1.77 -1.14
C LEU A 130 -7.61 0.61 -1.61
N THR A 131 -6.64 0.89 -2.46
CA THR A 131 -5.72 -0.14 -2.96
C THR A 131 -4.31 0.21 -2.52
N TYR A 132 -3.57 -0.74 -1.95
CA TYR A 132 -2.15 -0.62 -1.69
C TYR A 132 -1.40 -1.77 -2.35
N LYS A 133 -0.37 -1.45 -3.11
CA LYS A 133 0.57 -2.42 -3.68
C LYS A 133 1.97 -2.03 -3.25
N GLY A 134 2.68 -2.91 -2.56
CA GLY A 134 4.00 -2.57 -2.08
C GLY A 134 4.57 -3.59 -1.12
N ARG A 135 5.56 -3.13 -0.36
CA ARG A 135 6.21 -3.92 0.67
C ARG A 135 5.41 -3.92 1.98
N TRP A 136 5.51 -5.02 2.69
CA TRP A 136 4.85 -5.32 3.95
C TRP A 136 5.85 -5.88 4.95
N LYS A 137 5.66 -5.55 6.22
CA LYS A 137 6.42 -6.10 7.33
C LYS A 137 5.51 -6.23 8.54
N LEU A 138 5.26 -7.47 8.96
CA LEU A 138 4.48 -7.79 10.16
C LEU A 138 3.08 -7.16 10.12
N ASN A 139 2.33 -7.41 9.05
CA ASN A 139 1.01 -6.83 8.76
C ASN A 139 0.98 -5.33 8.45
N LEU A 140 2.12 -4.63 8.51
CA LEU A 140 2.18 -3.18 8.28
C LEU A 140 2.80 -2.85 6.93
N LYS A 141 2.25 -1.86 6.23
CA LYS A 141 2.91 -1.24 5.05
C LYS A 141 4.29 -0.73 5.45
N HIS A 142 5.28 -1.04 4.64
CA HIS A 142 6.67 -0.72 4.93
C HIS A 142 7.47 -0.65 3.64
N GLY A 143 8.56 0.10 3.59
CA GLY A 143 9.40 0.22 2.39
C GLY A 143 8.68 0.93 1.24
N LEU A 144 8.96 0.54 0.00
CA LEU A 144 8.34 1.17 -1.17
C LEU A 144 6.91 0.64 -1.39
N GLY A 145 5.99 1.54 -1.69
CA GLY A 145 4.60 1.20 -1.95
C GLY A 145 3.84 2.27 -2.72
N PHE A 146 2.76 1.82 -3.35
CA PHE A 146 1.84 2.57 -4.19
C PHE A 146 0.43 2.43 -3.61
N GLN A 147 -0.21 3.55 -3.27
CA GLN A 147 -1.55 3.59 -2.69
C GLN A 147 -2.48 4.44 -3.54
N VAL A 148 -3.62 3.87 -3.93
CA VAL A 148 -4.75 4.60 -4.52
C VAL A 148 -5.79 4.81 -3.44
N TYR A 149 -6.12 6.06 -3.18
CA TYR A 149 -7.12 6.45 -2.19
C TYR A 149 -8.53 6.43 -2.81
N PRO A 150 -9.58 6.26 -1.99
CA PRO A 150 -10.97 6.24 -2.48
C PRO A 150 -11.39 7.52 -3.23
N ASN A 151 -10.76 8.66 -2.94
CA ASN A 151 -11.00 9.93 -3.61
C ASN A 151 -10.29 10.05 -4.97
N GLY A 152 -9.52 9.05 -5.39
CA GLY A 152 -8.74 9.05 -6.63
C GLY A 152 -7.32 9.62 -6.48
N ASP A 153 -6.94 10.11 -5.29
CA ASP A 153 -5.56 10.48 -5.04
C ASP A 153 -4.66 9.24 -5.09
N VAL A 154 -3.39 9.46 -5.42
CA VAL A 154 -2.38 8.41 -5.52
C VAL A 154 -1.12 8.84 -4.80
N PHE A 155 -0.58 7.96 -3.95
CA PHE A 155 0.74 8.14 -3.36
C PHE A 155 1.66 6.99 -3.76
N GLU A 156 2.85 7.33 -4.26
CA GLU A 156 3.91 6.39 -4.60
C GLU A 156 5.17 6.82 -3.83
N GLY A 157 5.69 5.98 -2.93
CA GLY A 157 6.85 6.38 -2.16
C GLY A 157 7.20 5.44 -1.02
N SER A 158 7.93 6.00 -0.06
CA SER A 158 8.44 5.29 1.10
C SER A 158 7.42 5.27 2.25
N TRP A 159 7.29 4.12 2.89
CA TRP A 159 6.40 3.82 3.99
C TRP A 159 7.19 3.27 5.17
N MET A 160 6.80 3.67 6.38
CA MET A 160 7.34 3.16 7.62
C MET A 160 6.20 2.92 8.59
N GLN A 161 5.86 1.65 8.81
CA GLN A 161 4.82 1.22 9.77
C GLN A 161 3.48 1.93 9.51
N GLU A 162 2.86 1.63 8.37
CA GLU A 162 1.58 2.24 7.89
C GLU A 162 1.64 3.73 7.55
N THR A 163 2.74 4.42 7.82
CA THR A 163 2.83 5.87 7.65
C THR A 163 3.75 6.23 6.48
N PRO A 164 3.34 7.11 5.54
CA PRO A 164 4.25 7.65 4.54
C PRO A 164 5.38 8.46 5.20
N GLU A 165 6.62 8.06 4.94
CA GLU A 165 7.82 8.61 5.55
C GLU A 165 9.00 8.52 4.57
N GLY A 166 9.66 9.64 4.28
CA GLY A 166 10.77 9.70 3.32
C GLY A 166 10.34 10.23 1.94
N PRO A 167 11.06 9.91 0.85
CA PRO A 167 10.71 10.41 -0.49
C PRO A 167 9.42 9.78 -1.02
N GLY A 168 8.61 10.59 -1.71
CA GLY A 168 7.41 10.13 -2.39
C GLY A 168 6.85 11.14 -3.38
N LYS A 169 5.95 10.63 -4.21
CA LYS A 169 5.14 11.35 -5.18
C LYS A 169 3.69 11.26 -4.76
N TYR A 170 3.03 12.39 -4.59
CA TYR A 170 1.59 12.47 -4.35
C TYR A 170 0.92 13.09 -5.57
N THR A 171 0.00 12.38 -6.20
CA THR A 171 -0.82 12.88 -7.30
C THR A 171 -2.25 13.02 -6.79
N TRP A 172 -2.74 14.25 -6.76
CA TRP A 172 -4.13 14.50 -6.40
C TRP A 172 -5.06 14.12 -7.56
N ALA A 173 -6.30 13.74 -7.26
CA ALA A 173 -7.33 13.44 -8.24
C ALA A 173 -7.62 14.62 -9.19
N ASN A 174 -7.36 15.86 -8.72
CA ASN A 174 -7.48 17.07 -9.54
C ASN A 174 -6.30 17.27 -10.52
N GLY A 175 -5.30 16.38 -10.52
CA GLY A 175 -4.13 16.40 -11.38
C GLY A 175 -2.91 17.13 -10.83
N ASN A 176 -2.99 17.78 -9.66
CA ASN A 176 -1.82 18.37 -9.02
C ASN A 176 -0.82 17.25 -8.67
N VAL A 177 0.48 17.57 -8.66
CA VAL A 177 1.53 16.60 -8.36
C VAL A 177 2.55 17.19 -7.40
N TYR A 178 2.78 16.52 -6.29
CA TYR A 178 3.87 16.79 -5.37
C TYR A 178 4.93 15.72 -5.51
N LEU A 179 6.20 16.12 -5.53
CA LEU A 179 7.34 15.25 -5.51
C LEU A 179 8.35 15.76 -4.49
N GLY A 180 8.56 15.01 -3.41
CA GLY A 180 9.43 15.45 -2.33
C GLY A 180 9.40 14.53 -1.13
N ASN A 181 9.88 15.03 0.00
CA ASN A 181 9.85 14.28 1.24
C ASN A 181 8.47 14.39 1.92
N VAL A 182 8.04 13.29 2.53
CA VAL A 182 6.88 13.22 3.40
C VAL A 182 7.30 12.77 4.79
N LYS A 183 6.62 13.29 5.80
CA LYS A 183 6.80 12.88 7.20
C LYS A 183 5.44 12.80 7.87
N GLY A 184 5.11 11.66 8.45
CA GLY A 184 3.80 11.48 9.07
C GLY A 184 2.62 11.68 8.09
N GLY A 185 2.79 11.29 6.82
CA GLY A 185 1.78 11.52 5.78
C GLY A 185 1.63 12.97 5.29
N LYS A 186 2.46 13.91 5.75
CA LYS A 186 2.42 15.32 5.33
C LYS A 186 3.67 15.71 4.54
N MET A 187 3.52 16.61 3.57
CA MET A 187 4.66 17.19 2.84
C MET A 187 5.63 17.84 3.84
N SER A 188 6.92 17.53 3.71
CA SER A 188 7.95 17.94 4.68
C SER A 188 9.32 18.00 4.01
N GLY A 189 10.26 18.76 4.57
CA GLY A 189 11.60 18.85 4.01
C GLY A 189 11.58 19.54 2.64
N LYS A 190 12.15 18.92 1.61
CA LYS A 190 12.27 19.54 0.28
C LYS A 190 11.32 18.86 -0.69
N GLY A 191 10.70 19.66 -1.54
CA GLY A 191 9.80 19.13 -2.56
C GLY A 191 9.34 20.15 -3.57
N THR A 192 8.74 19.63 -4.61
CA THR A 192 8.21 20.35 -5.75
C THR A 192 6.71 20.08 -5.82
N LEU A 193 5.89 21.12 -5.87
CA LEU A 193 4.46 21.02 -6.14
C LEU A 193 4.18 21.67 -7.50
N THR A 194 3.64 20.88 -8.43
CA THR A 194 3.15 21.32 -9.72
C THR A 194 1.64 21.31 -9.71
N TRP A 195 1.03 22.45 -10.01
CA TRP A 195 -0.41 22.57 -10.15
C TRP A 195 -0.83 22.37 -11.61
N THR A 196 -2.07 21.93 -11.82
CA THR A 196 -2.61 21.72 -13.17
C THR A 196 -2.76 22.99 -14.00
N ASN A 197 -2.83 24.15 -13.34
CA ASN A 197 -2.81 25.45 -14.03
C ASN A 197 -1.41 25.82 -14.59
N GLY A 198 -0.38 24.99 -14.34
CA GLY A 198 1.01 25.23 -14.74
C GLY A 198 1.86 25.93 -13.69
N ASP A 199 1.29 26.36 -12.56
CA ASP A 199 2.08 26.92 -11.46
C ASP A 199 2.99 25.84 -10.86
N LEU A 200 4.10 26.30 -10.29
CA LEU A 200 5.13 25.44 -9.72
C LEU A 200 5.68 26.07 -8.44
N PHE A 201 5.87 25.27 -7.40
CA PHE A 201 6.61 25.65 -6.21
C PHE A 201 7.72 24.66 -5.96
N GLU A 202 8.95 25.15 -5.89
CA GLU A 202 10.14 24.40 -5.51
C GLU A 202 10.67 24.95 -4.19
N GLY A 203 10.71 24.16 -3.13
CA GLY A 203 11.21 24.69 -1.87
C GLY A 203 11.09 23.79 -0.68
N SER A 204 11.14 24.45 0.47
CA SER A 204 11.03 23.82 1.78
C SER A 204 9.56 23.73 2.22
N TRP A 205 9.24 22.63 2.88
CA TRP A 205 7.91 22.23 3.32
C TRP A 205 7.94 21.84 4.79
N LEU A 206 6.90 22.23 5.52
CA LEU A 206 6.70 21.82 6.91
C LEU A 206 5.22 21.55 7.14
N ASN A 207 4.89 20.34 7.58
CA ASN A 207 3.52 19.93 7.93
C ASN A 207 2.49 20.22 6.84
N GLY A 208 2.85 20.01 5.57
CA GLY A 208 1.96 20.23 4.44
C GLY A 208 1.93 21.66 3.90
N MET A 209 2.70 22.59 4.48
CA MET A 209 2.72 23.99 4.06
C MET A 209 4.09 24.41 3.52
N MET A 210 4.11 25.32 2.56
CA MET A 210 5.34 26.00 2.13
C MET A 210 5.94 26.73 3.34
N ASN A 211 7.18 26.41 3.68
CA ASN A 211 7.84 26.93 4.88
C ASN A 211 9.36 26.93 4.69
N GLY A 212 10.03 28.06 4.90
CA GLY A 212 11.44 28.26 4.60
C GLY A 212 11.66 28.86 3.22
N PHE A 213 12.85 28.67 2.65
CA PHE A 213 13.17 29.20 1.32
C PHE A 213 12.48 28.40 0.21
N GLY A 214 11.99 29.11 -0.81
CA GLY A 214 11.37 28.50 -1.99
C GLY A 214 11.22 29.46 -3.17
N VAL A 215 10.98 28.87 -4.33
CA VAL A 215 10.71 29.55 -5.61
C VAL A 215 9.30 29.17 -6.04
N TYR A 216 8.45 30.17 -6.26
CA TYR A 216 7.14 29.98 -6.89
C TYR A 216 7.21 30.54 -8.30
N THR A 217 6.89 29.72 -9.29
CA THR A 217 6.81 30.11 -10.70
C THR A 217 5.35 30.03 -11.12
N TRP A 218 4.82 31.13 -11.63
CA TRP A 218 3.48 31.17 -12.21
C TRP A 218 3.51 30.61 -13.62
N SER A 219 2.38 30.08 -14.07
CA SER A 219 2.24 29.53 -15.42
C SER A 219 2.42 30.59 -16.53
N ASP A 220 2.23 31.87 -16.21
CA ASP A 220 2.54 32.97 -17.10
C ASP A 220 4.04 33.23 -17.27
N GLY A 221 4.92 32.59 -16.47
CA GLY A 221 6.37 32.73 -16.51
C GLY A 221 6.94 33.73 -15.50
N GLY A 222 6.11 34.45 -14.74
CA GLY A 222 6.58 35.20 -13.58
C GLY A 222 7.13 34.26 -12.50
N CYS A 223 7.98 34.77 -11.60
CA CYS A 223 8.41 34.00 -10.43
C CYS A 223 8.69 34.84 -9.20
N TYR A 224 8.56 34.23 -8.03
CA TYR A 224 8.93 34.78 -6.73
C TYR A 224 9.96 33.89 -6.09
N VAL A 225 11.09 34.48 -5.72
CA VAL A 225 12.19 33.79 -5.04
C VAL A 225 12.30 34.39 -3.65
N GLY A 226 12.05 33.62 -2.59
CA GLY A 226 12.08 34.16 -1.25
C GLY A 226 11.75 33.16 -0.14
N THR A 227 11.53 33.71 1.05
CA THR A 227 11.13 32.94 2.23
C THR A 227 9.62 32.87 2.40
N TRP A 228 9.17 31.76 2.98
CA TRP A 228 7.77 31.40 3.16
C TRP A 228 7.53 30.97 4.60
N THR A 229 6.41 31.36 5.17
CA THR A 229 5.97 30.93 6.50
C THR A 229 4.51 30.54 6.43
N ARG A 230 4.20 29.27 6.72
CA ARG A 230 2.83 28.72 6.76
C ARG A 230 2.05 28.97 5.45
N GLY A 231 2.72 28.84 4.31
CA GLY A 231 2.11 29.04 2.98
C GLY A 231 2.07 30.48 2.49
N LEU A 232 2.51 31.45 3.30
CA LEU A 232 2.53 32.87 2.95
C LEU A 232 3.95 33.34 2.66
N LYS A 233 4.10 34.28 1.73
CA LYS A 233 5.36 34.97 1.48
C LYS A 233 5.70 35.79 2.72
N ASP A 234 6.84 35.50 3.35
CA ASP A 234 7.22 36.10 4.63
C ASP A 234 8.74 36.24 4.70
N GLY A 235 9.24 37.43 5.01
CA GLY A 235 10.67 37.74 5.03
C GLY A 235 11.24 38.26 3.70
N LYS A 236 12.48 37.90 3.39
CA LYS A 236 13.19 38.41 2.20
C LYS A 236 12.74 37.66 0.94
N GLY A 237 12.38 38.40 -0.10
CA GLY A 237 12.12 37.83 -1.42
C GLY A 237 12.11 38.86 -2.54
N SER A 238 12.22 38.35 -3.76
CA SER A 238 12.21 39.15 -4.99
C SER A 238 11.17 38.58 -5.94
N PHE A 239 10.36 39.46 -6.51
CA PHE A 239 9.38 39.13 -7.52
C PHE A 239 9.89 39.55 -8.90
N TYR A 240 9.75 38.66 -9.86
CA TYR A 240 10.15 38.83 -11.26
C TYR A 240 8.89 38.65 -12.10
N PRO A 241 8.35 39.72 -12.72
CA PRO A 241 7.12 39.64 -13.50
C PRO A 241 7.30 38.79 -14.78
N ASN A 242 6.19 38.37 -15.38
CA ASN A 242 6.21 37.70 -16.68
C ASN A 242 7.05 38.47 -17.71
N GLY A 243 7.86 37.76 -18.50
CA GLY A 243 8.75 38.31 -19.52
C GLY A 243 10.06 38.87 -18.97
N SER A 244 10.22 39.00 -17.65
CA SER A 244 11.50 39.35 -17.06
C SER A 244 12.40 38.12 -16.98
N ARG A 245 13.60 38.23 -17.54
CA ARG A 245 14.62 37.19 -17.38
C ARG A 245 15.19 37.29 -15.96
N LEU A 246 15.31 36.15 -15.27
CA LEU A 246 16.03 36.10 -14.01
C LEU A 246 17.45 36.67 -14.22
N PRO A 247 17.93 37.58 -13.36
CA PRO A 247 19.31 38.06 -13.45
C PRO A 247 20.27 36.88 -13.42
N ALA A 248 21.35 36.92 -14.21
CA ALA A 248 22.32 35.84 -14.28
C ALA A 248 22.89 35.47 -12.90
N SER A 249 23.09 36.46 -12.02
CA SER A 249 23.48 36.25 -10.62
C SER A 249 22.47 35.43 -9.84
N GLN A 250 21.17 35.66 -10.06
CA GLN A 250 20.08 34.94 -9.43
C GLN A 250 19.98 33.50 -9.98
N GLU A 251 20.14 33.30 -11.29
CA GLU A 251 20.20 31.96 -11.90
C GLU A 251 21.36 31.15 -11.31
N VAL A 252 22.55 31.75 -11.22
CA VAL A 252 23.74 31.12 -10.61
C VAL A 252 23.48 30.77 -9.13
N TYR A 253 22.85 31.69 -8.38
CA TYR A 253 22.48 31.45 -6.98
C TYR A 253 21.51 30.27 -6.83
N LEU A 254 20.41 30.24 -7.59
CA LEU A 254 19.45 29.13 -7.56
C LEU A 254 20.10 27.80 -7.95
N ASN A 255 20.97 27.81 -8.97
CA ASN A 255 21.73 26.62 -9.35
C ASN A 255 22.69 26.16 -8.25
N ALA A 256 23.33 27.08 -7.53
CA ALA A 256 24.15 26.75 -6.37
C ALA A 256 23.32 26.16 -5.23
N LEU A 257 22.10 26.66 -4.99
CA LEU A 257 21.18 26.09 -4.00
C LEU A 257 20.76 24.66 -4.37
N ARG A 258 20.42 24.40 -5.64
CA ARG A 258 20.11 23.04 -6.12
C ARG A 258 21.32 22.11 -5.98
N LYS A 259 22.54 22.57 -6.34
CA LYS A 259 23.79 21.80 -6.17
C LYS A 259 24.11 21.48 -4.71
N ARG A 260 23.83 22.41 -3.79
CA ARG A 260 23.94 22.21 -2.34
C ARG A 260 22.78 21.40 -1.74
N GLY A 261 21.83 20.99 -2.58
CA GLY A 261 20.63 20.28 -2.20
C GLY A 261 19.67 21.10 -1.37
N LEU A 262 19.77 22.43 -1.30
CA LEU A 262 18.87 23.32 -0.54
C LEU A 262 17.53 23.54 -1.27
N LEU A 263 17.53 23.42 -2.59
CA LEU A 263 16.34 23.28 -3.43
C LEU A 263 16.29 21.88 -4.04
N PRO A 264 15.09 21.38 -4.42
CA PRO A 264 14.97 20.14 -5.20
C PRO A 264 15.80 20.18 -6.49
N ASP A 265 16.40 19.04 -6.86
CA ASP A 265 17.14 18.90 -8.12
C ASP A 265 16.22 18.34 -9.21
N LEU A 266 15.69 19.23 -10.06
CA LEU A 266 14.75 18.89 -11.15
C LEU A 266 15.29 17.82 -12.12
N ARG A 267 16.62 17.74 -12.30
CA ARG A 267 17.24 16.73 -13.20
C ARG A 267 17.19 15.32 -12.62
N LYS A 268 17.16 15.17 -11.29
CA LYS A 268 17.01 13.87 -10.63
C LYS A 268 15.55 13.45 -10.52
N GLN A 269 14.62 14.42 -10.55
CA GLN A 269 13.19 14.17 -10.43
C GLN A 269 12.55 13.54 -11.68
N ASN A 270 13.07 13.82 -12.88
CA ASN A 270 12.62 13.16 -14.12
C ASN A 270 13.11 11.71 -14.26
N HIS A 271 14.16 11.31 -13.52
CA HIS A 271 14.71 9.96 -13.53
C HIS A 271 14.26 9.10 -12.35
N SER A 272 13.53 9.68 -11.38
CA SER A 272 12.90 8.91 -10.31
C SER A 272 11.52 8.41 -10.74
N HIS A 273 11.48 7.60 -11.81
CA HIS A 273 10.61 6.44 -11.72
C HIS A 273 11.21 5.64 -10.58
N ILE A 274 10.48 5.46 -9.48
CA ILE A 274 10.89 4.56 -8.42
C ILE A 274 10.78 3.15 -9.04
N HIS A 275 11.81 2.77 -9.80
CA HIS A 275 11.93 1.46 -10.40
C HIS A 275 11.86 0.45 -9.25
N HIS A 276 11.11 -0.63 -9.48
CA HIS A 276 10.86 -1.75 -8.57
C HIS A 276 9.57 -1.71 -7.70
N ALA A 277 8.44 -1.24 -8.27
CA ALA A 277 7.11 -1.81 -7.95
C ALA A 277 6.35 -2.31 -9.20
N ALA A 278 6.88 -2.03 -10.40
CA ALA A 278 6.21 -2.24 -11.69
C ALA A 278 6.71 -3.45 -12.51
N SER A 279 7.44 -4.41 -11.93
CA SER A 279 7.79 -5.67 -12.62
C SER A 279 6.67 -6.72 -12.56
N VAL A 280 5.40 -6.29 -12.50
CA VAL A 280 4.26 -7.21 -12.62
C VAL A 280 3.41 -6.70 -13.76
N ASP A 281 3.45 -7.48 -14.83
CA ASP A 281 2.71 -7.40 -16.08
C ASP A 281 1.31 -6.77 -15.90
N MET A 282 1.09 -5.61 -16.53
CA MET A 282 -0.21 -4.94 -16.61
C MET A 282 -1.04 -5.49 -17.78
N GLY A 283 -1.14 -6.81 -17.89
CA GLY A 283 -1.92 -7.50 -18.92
C GLY A 283 -3.24 -8.05 -18.39
N ASN A 284 -4.36 -7.42 -18.78
CA ASN A 284 -5.73 -7.97 -18.76
C ASN A 284 -6.42 -8.22 -17.40
N VAL A 285 -7.00 -7.17 -16.82
CA VAL A 285 -8.28 -7.30 -16.10
C VAL A 285 -9.40 -7.17 -17.14
N LYS A 286 -9.79 -8.29 -17.77
CA LYS A 286 -11.03 -8.36 -18.56
C LYS A 286 -12.20 -8.46 -17.58
N VAL A 287 -12.91 -7.34 -17.40
CA VAL A 287 -14.24 -7.32 -16.78
C VAL A 287 -15.20 -8.04 -17.72
N GLY A 288 -15.68 -9.21 -17.30
CA GLY A 288 -16.69 -9.99 -18.00
C GLY A 288 -18.00 -9.23 -18.08
N GLY A 289 -18.27 -8.61 -19.23
CA GLY A 289 -19.59 -8.08 -19.56
C GLY A 289 -20.51 -9.20 -20.01
N ASN A 290 -21.53 -9.49 -19.19
CA ASN A 290 -22.67 -10.32 -19.55
C ASN A 290 -23.31 -9.80 -20.85
N ARG A 291 -23.17 -10.55 -21.94
CA ARG A 291 -24.06 -10.43 -23.10
C ARG A 291 -25.09 -11.55 -23.02
N VAL A 292 -26.29 -11.16 -22.62
CA VAL A 292 -27.52 -11.94 -22.79
C VAL A 292 -27.72 -12.18 -24.28
N SER A 293 -27.73 -13.45 -24.67
CA SER A 293 -28.05 -13.91 -26.01
C SER A 293 -29.57 -13.93 -26.22
N ASN A 294 -30.11 -12.90 -26.86
CA ASN A 294 -31.43 -13.00 -27.49
C ASN A 294 -31.25 -13.59 -28.89
N ARG A 295 -31.65 -14.86 -29.05
CA ARG A 295 -31.98 -15.45 -30.34
C ARG A 295 -33.43 -15.07 -30.66
N SER A 296 -33.65 -14.20 -31.63
CA SER A 296 -34.91 -14.17 -32.38
C SER A 296 -34.58 -14.51 -33.83
N SER A 297 -35.14 -15.63 -34.25
CA SER A 297 -35.19 -16.15 -35.60
C SER A 297 -36.06 -15.27 -36.48
N ASP A 298 -35.53 -14.77 -37.60
CA ASP A 298 -36.35 -14.42 -38.76
C ASP A 298 -35.73 -15.04 -40.00
N LYS A 299 -36.53 -15.90 -40.63
CA LYS A 299 -36.33 -16.50 -41.95
C LYS A 299 -37.57 -16.15 -42.77
N LEU A 300 -37.33 -16.04 -44.09
CA LEU A 300 -38.26 -15.94 -45.23
C LEU A 300 -38.50 -14.49 -45.67
N SER A 301 -37.87 -13.98 -46.73
CA SER A 301 -37.96 -14.32 -48.17
C SER A 301 -39.33 -14.02 -48.78
N GLU A 302 -39.45 -12.85 -49.41
CA GLU A 302 -39.66 -12.64 -50.86
C GLU A 302 -39.31 -11.18 -51.20
#